data_AF-A0A9D9DBC2-F1
#
_entry.id   AF-A0A9D9DBC2-F1
#
_cell.length_a   1.000
_cell.length_b   1.000
_cell.length_c   1.000
_cell.angle_alpha   90.00
_cell.angle_beta   90.00
_cell.angle_gamma   90.00
#
_symmetry.space_group_name_H-M   'P 1'
#
loop_
_entity.id
_entity.type
_entity.pdbx_description
1 polymer ?
#
loop_
_entity_poly.entity_id
_entity_poly.type
_entity_poly.pdbx_seq_one_letter_code
_entity_poly.pdbx_strand_id
1 'polypeptide(L)' 'MSLSDLDAYTLLNDSGNVQYFKEVAERLAQMQQRVKQQMDRGLAPEDFAKAQTASHALYQAESIIQALQD' A
#
# COMPACT_ATOMS: atom_id res chain seq x y z
N MET A 1 -11.56 -28.67 20.71
CA MET A 1 -11.30 -27.99 19.42
C MET A 1 -10.69 -29.02 18.51
N SER A 2 -11.31 -29.28 17.35
CA SER A 2 -10.75 -30.22 16.37
C SER A 2 -9.59 -29.53 15.65
N LEU A 3 -8.57 -30.28 15.19
CA LEU A 3 -7.48 -29.73 14.38
C LEU A 3 -8.01 -28.96 13.15
N SER A 4 -9.16 -29.39 12.62
CA SER A 4 -9.86 -28.76 11.50
C SER A 4 -10.38 -27.35 11.80
N ASP A 5 -10.73 -27.05 13.05
CA ASP A 5 -11.17 -25.69 13.45
C ASP A 5 -9.97 -24.73 13.49
N LEU A 6 -8.80 -25.23 13.89
CA LEU A 6 -7.56 -24.45 13.93
C LEU A 6 -7.10 -24.11 12.51
N ASP A 7 -7.08 -25.10 11.62
CA ASP A 7 -6.69 -24.93 10.21
C ASP A 7 -7.63 -23.96 9.47
N ALA A 8 -8.94 -24.03 9.73
CA ALA A 8 -9.91 -23.11 9.16
C ALA A 8 -9.71 -21.67 9.66
N TYR A 9 -9.39 -21.49 10.95
CA TYR A 9 -9.08 -20.18 11.51
C TYR A 9 -7.78 -19.59 10.95
N THR A 10 -6.75 -20.41 10.76
CA THR A 10 -5.48 -19.97 10.15
C THR A 10 -5.70 -19.57 8.69
N LEU A 11 -6.43 -20.38 7.91
CA LEU A 11 -6.78 -20.05 6.53
C LEU A 11 -7.64 -18.77 6.42
N LEU A 12 -8.57 -18.55 7.35
CA LEU A 12 -9.41 -17.34 7.40
C LEU A 12 -8.62 -16.09 7.82
N ASN A 13 -7.70 -16.22 8.78
CA ASN A 13 -6.81 -15.10 9.15
C ASN A 13 -5.81 -14.77 8.04
N ASP A 14 -5.24 -15.77 7.38
CA ASP A 14 -4.29 -15.56 6.29
C ASP A 14 -4.99 -14.95 5.07
N SER A 15 -6.19 -15.42 4.72
CA SER A 15 -7.00 -14.82 3.64
C SER A 15 -7.48 -13.40 3.96
N GLY A 16 -7.83 -13.12 5.22
CA GLY A 16 -8.14 -11.77 5.70
C GLY A 16 -6.95 -10.80 5.59
N ASN A 17 -5.75 -11.27 5.97
CA ASN A 17 -4.52 -10.49 5.87
C ASN A 17 -4.12 -10.23 4.41
N VAL A 18 -4.21 -11.24 3.54
CA VAL A 18 -3.91 -11.09 2.10
C VAL A 18 -4.84 -10.07 1.45
N GLN A 19 -6.15 -10.14 1.72
CA GLN A 19 -7.12 -9.18 1.19
C GLN A 19 -6.87 -7.76 1.72
N TYR A 20 -6.56 -7.63 3.02
CA TYR A 20 -6.19 -6.34 3.62
C TYR A 20 -4.97 -5.72 2.94
N PHE A 21 -3.87 -6.46 2.80
CA PHE A 21 -2.65 -5.94 2.18
C PHE A 21 -2.86 -5.60 0.70
N LYS A 22 -3.71 -6.36 -0.01
CA LYS A 22 -4.10 -6.02 -1.39
C LYS A 22 -4.85 -4.69 -1.47
N GLU A 23 -5.81 -4.44 -0.58
CA GLU A 23 -6.53 -3.16 -0.53
C GLU A 23 -5.60 -1.99 -0.19
N VAL A 24 -4.64 -2.21 0.72
CA VAL A 24 -3.63 -1.20 1.05
C VAL A 24 -2.74 -0.90 -0.17
N ALA A 25 -2.28 -1.92 -0.90
CA ALA A 25 -1.49 -1.76 -2.11
C ALA A 25 -2.24 -0.98 -3.21
N GLU A 26 -3.52 -1.30 -3.43
CA GLU A 26 -4.37 -0.57 -4.38
C GLU A 26 -4.53 0.90 -4.01
N ARG A 27 -4.71 1.21 -2.72
CA ARG A 27 -4.79 2.60 -2.23
C ARG A 27 -3.48 3.35 -2.41
N LEU A 28 -2.34 2.72 -2.12
CA LEU A 28 -1.01 3.30 -2.30
C LEU A 28 -0.75 3.63 -3.78
N ALA A 29 -1.11 2.73 -4.69
CA ALA A 29 -0.98 2.95 -6.13
C ALA A 29 -1.82 4.15 -6.60
N GLN A 30 -3.07 4.26 -6.13
CA GLN A 30 -3.93 5.41 -6.44
C GLN A 30 -3.34 6.74 -5.92
N MET A 31 -2.74 6.73 -4.72
CA MET A 31 -2.08 7.91 -4.16
C MET A 31 -0.85 8.31 -4.96
N GLN A 32 0.00 7.35 -5.37
CA GLN A 32 1.16 7.64 -6.23
C GLN A 32 0.72 8.27 -7.55
N GLN A 33 -0.33 7.72 -8.18
CA GLN A 33 -0.83 8.25 -9.44
C GLN A 33 -1.32 9.70 -9.31
N ARG A 34 -2.00 10.05 -8.20
CA ARG A 34 -2.43 11.43 -7.92
C ARG A 34 -1.26 12.37 -7.73
N VAL A 35 -0.25 11.96 -6.95
CA VAL A 35 0.96 12.77 -6.71
C VAL A 35 1.72 13.01 -8.02
N LYS A 36 1.85 11.97 -8.86
CA LYS A 36 2.47 12.08 -10.18
C LYS A 36 1.70 13.06 -11.09
N GLN A 37 0.38 12.95 -11.14
CA GLN A 37 -0.46 13.87 -11.91
C GLN A 37 -0.34 15.32 -11.43
N GLN A 38 -0.17 15.54 -10.12
CA GLN A 38 0.06 16.89 -9.59
C GLN A 38 1.41 17.44 -10.09
N MET A 39 2.48 16.64 -10.01
CA MET A 39 3.80 17.03 -10.51
C MET A 39 3.79 17.31 -12.03
N ASP A 40 3.11 16.48 -12.82
CA ASP A 40 3.02 16.61 -14.28
C ASP A 40 2.26 17.88 -14.73
N ARG A 41 1.36 18.41 -13.90
CA ARG A 41 0.59 19.63 -14.17
C ARG A 41 1.38 20.92 -13.99
N GLY A 42 2.60 20.84 -13.47
CA GLY A 42 3.40 22.00 -13.11
C GLY A 42 2.97 22.57 -11.77
N LEU A 43 3.74 22.25 -10.72
CA LEU A 43 3.57 22.79 -9.38
C LEU A 43 4.54 23.94 -9.16
N ALA A 44 4.19 24.85 -8.24
CA ALA A 44 5.16 25.77 -7.67
C ALA A 44 6.32 24.95 -7.02
N PRO A 45 7.56 25.46 -6.97
CA PRO A 45 8.72 24.70 -6.48
C PRO A 45 8.53 24.12 -5.06
N GLU A 46 7.87 24.86 -4.18
CA GLU A 46 7.56 24.41 -2.82
C GLU A 46 6.59 23.23 -2.78
N ASP A 47 5.59 23.24 -3.66
CA ASP A 47 4.59 22.17 -3.75
C ASP A 47 5.13 20.96 -4.51
N PHE A 48 6.04 21.20 -5.46
CA PHE A 48 6.80 20.13 -6.11
C PHE A 48 7.68 19.39 -5.09
N ALA A 49 8.39 20.09 -4.22
CA ALA A 49 9.21 19.46 -3.18
C ALA A 49 8.37 18.62 -2.20
N LYS A 50 7.18 19.11 -1.81
CA LYS A 50 6.21 18.35 -1.01
C LYS A 50 5.70 17.11 -1.75
N ALA A 51 5.33 17.26 -3.02
CA ALA A 51 4.87 16.15 -3.86
C ALA A 51 5.96 15.09 -4.07
N GLN A 52 7.21 15.51 -4.27
CA GLN A 52 8.36 14.61 -4.38
C GLN A 52 8.61 13.84 -3.08
N THR A 53 8.51 14.52 -1.93
CA THR A 53 8.62 13.88 -0.61
C THR A 53 7.50 12.86 -0.40
N ALA A 54 6.26 13.23 -0.73
CA ALA A 54 5.11 12.33 -0.64
C ALA A 54 5.26 11.12 -1.57
N SER A 55 5.77 11.32 -2.79
CA SER A 55 6.05 10.22 -3.73
C SER A 55 7.06 9.25 -3.14
N HIS A 56 8.15 9.75 -2.54
CA HIS A 56 9.16 8.89 -1.92
C HIS A 56 8.60 8.08 -0.74
N ALA A 57 7.79 8.71 0.13
CA ALA A 57 7.14 8.02 1.24
C ALA A 57 6.19 6.92 0.77
N LEU A 58 5.45 7.15 -0.32
CA LEU A 58 4.56 6.15 -0.91
C LEU A 58 5.33 4.95 -1.49
N TYR A 59 6.49 5.17 -2.10
CA TYR A 59 7.36 4.06 -2.54
C TYR A 59 7.89 3.23 -1.37
N GLN A 60 8.29 3.87 -0.27
CA GLN A 60 8.71 3.16 0.92
C GLN A 60 7.57 2.34 1.52
N ALA A 61 6.37 2.91 1.59
CA ALA A 61 5.18 2.20 2.08
C ALA A 61 4.86 0.99 1.21
N GLU A 62 4.92 1.11 -0.13
CA GLU A 62 4.70 0.00 -1.05
C GLU A 62 5.72 -1.13 -0.83
N SER A 63 7.00 -0.80 -0.66
CA SER A 63 8.06 -1.78 -0.36
C SER A 63 7.82 -2.51 0.96
N ILE A 64 7.32 -1.82 1.99
CA ILE A 64 6.98 -2.43 3.28
C ILE A 64 5.80 -3.38 3.12
N ILE A 65 4.75 -2.99 2.39
CA ILE A 65 3.57 -3.84 2.18
C ILE A 65 3.95 -5.09 1.38
N GLN A 66 4.81 -4.98 0.36
CA GLN A 66 5.32 -6.14 -0.37
C GLN A 66 6.10 -7.08 0.56
N ALA A 67 6.98 -6.55 1.42
CA ALA A 67 7.73 -7.35 2.38
C ALA A 67 6.86 -8.01 3.47
N LEU A 68 5.63 -7.53 3.69
CA LEU A 68 4.65 -8.14 4.60
C LEU A 68 3.77 -9.20 3.92
N GLN A 69 3.79 -9.27 2.58
CA GLN A 69 3.07 -10.26 1.78
C GLN A 69 3.92 -11.49 1.44
N ASP A 70 5.25 -11.36 1.47
CA ASP A 70 6.24 -12.44 1.30
C ASP A 70 6.45 -13.26 2.59
#